data_AF-A0AA95HDG7-F1
#
_entry.id   AF-A0AA95HDG7-F1
#
_cell.length_a   1.000
_cell.length_b   1.000
_cell.length_c   1.000
_cell.angle_alpha   90.00
_cell.angle_beta   90.00
_cell.angle_gamma   90.00
#
_symmetry.space_group_name_H-M   'P 1'
#
loop_
_entity.id
_entity.type
_entity.pdbx_description
1 polymer ?
#
loop_
_entity_poly.entity_id
_entity_poly.type
_entity_poly.pdbx_seq_one_letter_code
_entity_poly.pdbx_strand_id
1 'polypeptide(L)'
;MWSHNQLAVKYALLGSAVLTMAGCSLNPQVADVSSIPSIQPDKSPKPQATQAVRTPHTVAVKPQRVATRKPKPSSATPSLDKVALCALKQCGKGYCWGGNSPLKGFDCSGLTQYSFGKGASVNIPRTAAAQYEVAMKIPREQAGRGDRV
;
A
#
# COMPACT_ATOMS: atom_id res chain seq x y z
N MET A 1 -43.86 51.43 43.83
CA MET A 1 -43.04 51.17 45.04
C MET A 1 -41.90 50.26 44.61
N TRP A 2 -40.73 50.82 44.31
CA TRP A 2 -39.58 50.95 45.24
C TRP A 2 -38.96 49.56 45.52
N SER A 3 -37.66 49.32 45.43
CA SER A 3 -36.51 50.21 45.27
C SER A 3 -35.30 49.36 44.85
N HIS A 4 -34.40 49.99 44.11
CA HIS A 4 -33.07 49.52 43.78
C HIS A 4 -32.24 49.18 45.02
N ASN A 5 -31.43 48.12 44.96
CA ASN A 5 -30.29 47.97 45.85
C ASN A 5 -29.04 48.47 45.11
N GLN A 6 -28.66 49.69 45.47
CA GLN A 6 -27.48 50.40 45.00
C GLN A 6 -26.24 49.98 45.79
N LEU A 7 -25.10 50.37 45.24
CA LEU A 7 -23.75 50.39 45.82
C LEU A 7 -23.02 49.05 45.80
N ALA A 8 -22.21 48.80 44.77
CA ALA A 8 -20.85 49.39 44.69
C ALA A 8 -19.95 48.90 45.84
N VAL A 9 -19.50 47.66 45.70
CA VAL A 9 -18.11 47.29 45.98
C VAL A 9 -17.37 47.50 44.64
N LYS A 10 -17.23 48.74 44.16
CA LYS A 10 -16.05 49.59 44.41
C LYS A 10 -14.73 48.85 44.19
N TYR A 11 -14.22 49.03 42.97
CA TYR A 11 -12.81 49.16 42.60
C TYR A 11 -11.95 47.89 42.71
N ALA A 12 -11.61 47.32 41.56
CA ALA A 12 -10.41 47.67 40.78
C ALA A 12 -9.19 46.95 41.33
N LEU A 13 -8.68 45.97 40.56
CA LEU A 13 -7.32 45.94 40.07
C LEU A 13 -6.99 44.56 39.46
N LEU A 14 -6.35 44.64 38.29
CA LEU A 14 -5.42 43.66 37.70
C LEU A 14 -6.01 42.53 36.86
N GLY A 15 -5.60 42.52 35.58
CA GLY A 15 -5.28 41.26 34.91
C GLY A 15 -5.83 41.14 33.50
N SER A 16 -5.14 41.74 32.53
CA SER A 16 -5.30 41.49 31.10
C SER A 16 -5.30 40.00 30.76
N ALA A 17 -6.25 39.56 29.94
CA ALA A 17 -6.07 38.41 29.07
C ALA A 17 -6.87 38.66 27.78
N VAL A 18 -6.16 39.20 26.79
CA VAL A 18 -6.63 39.31 25.40
C VAL A 18 -6.80 37.89 24.87
N LEU A 19 -8.05 37.49 24.62
CA LEU A 19 -8.39 36.22 24.00
C LEU A 19 -8.17 36.34 22.48
N THR A 20 -6.96 36.02 22.02
CA THR A 20 -6.66 35.96 20.58
C THR A 20 -7.30 34.71 20.00
N MET A 21 -8.40 34.88 19.25
CA MET A 21 -8.99 33.83 18.43
C MET A 21 -8.08 33.55 17.23
N ALA A 22 -7.26 32.51 17.34
CA ALA A 22 -6.54 31.96 16.20
C ALA A 22 -7.55 31.27 15.27
N GLY A 23 -7.86 31.94 14.15
CA GLY A 23 -8.63 31.35 13.06
C GLY A 23 -7.86 30.21 12.41
N CYS A 24 -8.47 29.03 12.36
CA CYS A 24 -8.01 27.92 11.53
C CYS A 24 -8.20 28.28 10.05
N SER A 25 -7.15 28.81 9.41
CA SER A 25 -7.08 28.97 7.96
C SER A 25 -6.65 27.63 7.34
N LEU A 26 -7.60 26.94 6.69
CA LEU A 26 -7.34 25.79 5.83
C LEU A 26 -6.70 26.29 4.53
N ASN A 27 -5.38 26.12 4.39
CA ASN A 27 -4.69 26.30 3.11
C ASN A 27 -4.46 24.93 2.46
N PRO A 28 -5.13 24.58 1.34
CA PRO A 28 -4.83 23.38 0.59
C PRO A 28 -3.58 23.62 -0.26
N GLN A 29 -2.42 23.16 0.20
CA GLN A 29 -1.22 23.12 -0.64
C GLN A 29 -1.41 22.08 -1.73
N VAL A 30 -1.76 22.56 -2.92
CA VAL A 30 -1.61 21.86 -4.19
C VAL A 30 -0.12 21.49 -4.29
N ALA A 31 0.18 20.19 -4.25
CA ALA A 31 1.54 19.70 -4.48
C ALA A 31 1.91 20.02 -5.93
N ASP A 32 2.85 20.94 -6.10
CA ASP A 32 3.49 21.27 -7.37
C ASP A 32 4.15 20.02 -7.97
N VAL A 33 3.70 19.66 -9.17
CA VAL A 33 4.17 18.49 -9.93
C VAL A 33 5.56 18.74 -10.54
N SER A 34 6.14 19.93 -10.39
CA SER A 34 7.41 20.29 -11.03
C SER A 34 8.68 19.68 -10.42
N SER A 35 8.58 18.98 -9.28
CA SER A 35 9.76 18.44 -8.56
C SER A 35 9.82 16.92 -8.52
N ILE A 36 9.55 16.23 -9.64
CA ILE A 36 9.90 14.80 -9.76
C ILE A 36 11.40 14.73 -10.11
N PRO A 37 12.29 14.31 -9.18
CA PRO A 37 13.68 14.06 -9.54
C PRO A 37 13.73 12.96 -10.61
N SER A 38 14.47 13.24 -11.68
CA SER A 38 14.68 12.30 -12.79
C SER A 38 15.25 10.98 -12.23
N ILE A 39 14.51 9.88 -12.40
CA ILE A 39 14.92 8.55 -11.97
C ILE A 39 16.15 8.16 -12.79
N GLN A 40 17.34 8.29 -12.20
CA GLN A 40 18.53 7.72 -12.79
C GLN A 40 18.47 6.19 -12.66
N PRO A 41 18.82 5.43 -13.71
CA PRO A 41 18.90 3.98 -13.61
C PRO A 41 19.92 3.62 -12.53
N ASP A 42 19.43 2.94 -11.50
CA ASP A 42 20.24 2.51 -10.36
C ASP A 42 21.40 1.62 -10.83
N LYS A 43 22.63 2.03 -10.49
CA LYS A 43 23.87 1.27 -10.67
C LYS A 43 24.05 0.21 -9.58
N SER A 44 22.96 -0.33 -9.02
CA SER A 44 23.00 -1.46 -8.11
C SER A 44 23.75 -2.62 -8.79
N PRO A 45 24.79 -3.18 -8.14
CA PRO A 45 25.47 -4.34 -8.68
C PRO A 45 24.45 -5.48 -8.81
N LYS A 46 24.30 -6.01 -10.02
CA LYS A 46 23.52 -7.22 -10.30
C LYS A 46 24.08 -8.35 -9.43
N PRO A 47 23.33 -8.93 -8.48
CA PRO A 47 23.77 -10.16 -7.86
C PRO A 47 23.80 -11.24 -8.93
N GLN A 48 24.98 -11.80 -9.16
CA GLN A 48 25.15 -13.03 -9.92
C GLN A 48 24.20 -14.09 -9.38
N ALA A 49 23.69 -14.91 -10.29
CA ALA A 49 22.89 -16.08 -9.94
C ALA A 49 23.69 -16.96 -8.96
N THR A 50 23.44 -16.83 -7.67
CA THR A 50 23.89 -17.82 -6.69
C THR A 50 23.11 -19.08 -7.00
N GLN A 51 23.85 -20.07 -7.48
CA GLN A 51 23.36 -21.38 -7.89
C GLN A 51 22.49 -21.95 -6.77
N ALA A 52 21.26 -22.30 -7.11
CA ALA A 52 20.43 -23.10 -6.25
C ALA A 52 21.19 -24.39 -5.93
N VAL A 53 21.51 -24.58 -4.65
CA VAL A 53 21.95 -25.87 -4.13
C VAL A 53 20.86 -26.87 -4.50
N ARG A 54 21.20 -27.76 -5.44
CA ARG A 54 20.33 -28.85 -5.89
C ARG A 54 20.30 -29.90 -4.78
N THR A 55 19.23 -29.91 -4.01
CA THR A 55 18.82 -31.11 -3.27
C THR A 55 17.64 -31.74 -4.02
N PRO A 56 17.77 -32.96 -4.55
CA PRO A 56 16.65 -33.67 -5.13
C PRO A 56 15.76 -34.19 -4.00
N HIS A 57 14.70 -33.46 -3.67
CA HIS A 57 13.57 -34.02 -2.94
C HIS A 57 12.56 -34.54 -3.97
N THR A 58 12.81 -35.75 -4.47
CA THR A 58 11.80 -36.53 -5.19
C THR A 58 10.71 -36.92 -4.19
N VAL A 59 9.70 -36.08 -4.02
CA VAL A 59 8.38 -36.55 -3.56
C VAL A 59 7.58 -36.83 -4.82
N ALA A 60 7.43 -38.12 -5.13
CA ALA A 60 6.58 -38.61 -6.19
C ALA A 60 5.11 -38.28 -5.85
N VAL A 61 4.65 -37.10 -6.22
CA VAL A 61 3.21 -36.77 -6.20
C VAL A 61 2.60 -37.33 -7.47
N LYS A 62 1.87 -38.43 -7.31
CA LYS A 62 1.00 -39.04 -8.34
C LYS A 62 0.12 -37.95 -8.98
N PRO A 63 0.02 -37.86 -10.31
CA PRO A 63 -0.80 -36.84 -10.94
C PRO A 63 -2.27 -37.16 -10.70
N GLN A 64 -2.87 -36.56 -9.67
CA GLN A 64 -4.32 -36.52 -9.56
C GLN A 64 -4.83 -35.44 -10.49
N ARG A 65 -5.46 -35.90 -11.58
CA ARG A 65 -6.28 -35.12 -12.51
C ARG A 65 -7.38 -34.39 -11.73
N VAL A 66 -7.11 -33.15 -11.33
CA VAL A 66 -8.15 -32.27 -10.77
C VAL A 66 -9.09 -31.92 -11.90
N ALA A 67 -10.31 -32.46 -11.83
CA ALA A 67 -11.40 -32.17 -12.74
C ALA A 67 -11.60 -30.65 -12.85
N THR A 68 -11.76 -30.16 -14.08
CA THR A 68 -12.09 -28.78 -14.43
C THR A 68 -13.46 -28.41 -13.87
N ARG A 69 -13.51 -28.00 -12.60
CA ARG A 69 -14.64 -27.23 -12.09
C ARG A 69 -14.38 -25.76 -12.42
N LYS A 70 -15.24 -25.17 -13.27
CA LYS A 70 -15.32 -23.72 -13.42
C LYS A 70 -15.35 -23.09 -12.02
N PRO A 71 -14.45 -22.15 -11.69
CA PRO A 71 -14.54 -21.45 -10.42
C PRO A 71 -15.87 -20.71 -10.39
N LYS A 72 -16.74 -21.10 -9.44
CA LYS A 72 -17.92 -20.32 -9.06
C LYS A 72 -17.40 -18.97 -8.54
N PRO A 73 -17.84 -17.82 -9.06
CA PRO A 73 -17.39 -16.54 -8.54
C PRO A 73 -17.80 -16.46 -7.06
N SER A 74 -16.81 -16.52 -6.18
CA SER A 74 -16.98 -16.18 -4.77
C SER A 74 -17.38 -14.70 -4.72
N SER A 75 -18.54 -14.43 -4.14
CA SER A 75 -19.26 -13.16 -4.18
C SER A 75 -18.64 -12.04 -3.33
N ALA A 76 -17.33 -12.09 -3.09
CA ALA A 76 -16.57 -10.98 -2.54
C ALA A 76 -15.45 -10.68 -3.53
N THR A 77 -15.70 -9.78 -4.49
CA THR A 77 -14.63 -9.26 -5.33
C THR A 77 -13.63 -8.60 -4.38
N PRO A 78 -12.38 -9.10 -4.25
CA PRO A 78 -11.36 -8.39 -3.51
C PRO A 78 -11.32 -6.97 -4.07
N SER A 79 -11.23 -5.95 -3.21
CA SER A 79 -11.25 -4.56 -3.69
C SER A 79 -9.94 -4.29 -4.46
N LEU A 80 -9.96 -4.58 -5.76
CA LEU A 80 -8.84 -4.38 -6.66
C LEU A 80 -8.42 -2.91 -6.70
N ASP A 81 -9.36 -2.00 -6.44
CA ASP A 81 -9.07 -0.57 -6.29
C ASP A 81 -8.20 -0.31 -5.06
N LYS A 82 -8.43 -0.98 -3.93
CA LYS A 82 -7.53 -0.88 -2.77
C LYS A 82 -6.16 -1.47 -3.07
N VAL A 83 -6.08 -2.59 -3.80
CA VAL A 83 -4.80 -3.16 -4.23
C VAL A 83 -4.03 -2.16 -5.10
N ALA A 84 -4.70 -1.56 -6.09
CA ALA A 84 -4.12 -0.54 -6.94
C ALA A 84 -3.67 0.70 -6.14
N LEU A 85 -4.52 1.21 -5.25
CA LEU A 85 -4.17 2.35 -4.38
C LEU A 85 -2.99 2.05 -3.46
N CYS A 86 -2.88 0.83 -2.91
CA CYS A 86 -1.72 0.41 -2.13
C CYS A 86 -0.44 0.47 -2.95
N ALA A 87 -0.47 0.00 -4.21
CA ALA A 87 0.66 0.04 -5.13
C ALA A 87 1.01 1.48 -5.55
N LEU A 88 0.00 2.29 -5.90
CA LEU A 88 0.15 3.69 -6.33
C LEU A 88 0.80 4.55 -5.24
N LYS A 89 0.50 4.30 -3.96
CA LYS A 89 1.17 4.97 -2.83
C LYS A 89 2.67 4.69 -2.75
N GLN A 90 3.16 3.69 -3.47
CA GLN A 90 4.59 3.34 -3.53
C GLN A 90 5.26 3.88 -4.80
N CYS A 91 4.53 4.52 -5.71
CA CYS A 91 5.11 5.14 -6.90
C CYS A 91 6.17 6.18 -6.51
N GLY A 92 7.25 6.23 -7.29
CA GLY A 92 8.40 7.10 -7.03
C GLY A 92 9.43 6.51 -6.05
N LYS A 93 9.11 5.44 -5.30
CA LYS A 93 10.12 4.70 -4.54
C LYS A 93 11.04 3.93 -5.48
N GLY A 94 12.34 3.93 -5.18
CA GLY A 94 13.33 3.15 -5.92
C GLY A 94 13.08 1.64 -5.83
N TYR A 95 13.45 0.93 -6.88
CA TYR A 95 13.47 -0.53 -6.87
C TYR A 95 14.52 -1.02 -5.88
N CYS A 96 14.18 -1.97 -5.02
CA CYS A 96 15.10 -2.57 -4.06
C CYS A 96 15.03 -4.09 -4.17
N TRP A 97 16.14 -4.72 -4.55
CA TRP A 97 16.22 -6.19 -4.63
C TRP A 97 15.96 -6.82 -3.26
N GLY A 98 15.02 -7.77 -3.19
CA GLY A 98 14.60 -8.37 -1.93
C GLY A 98 13.76 -7.43 -1.04
N GLY A 99 13.37 -6.26 -1.54
CA GLY A 99 12.48 -5.31 -0.87
C GLY A 99 11.03 -5.78 -0.86
N ASN A 100 10.36 -5.63 0.29
CA ASN A 100 8.98 -6.06 0.52
C ASN A 100 8.21 -5.14 1.49
N SER A 101 8.70 -3.93 1.73
CA SER A 101 8.06 -3.00 2.67
C SER A 101 8.23 -1.53 2.24
N PRO A 102 7.31 -0.63 2.64
CA PRO A 102 7.43 0.80 2.28
C PRO A 102 8.71 1.48 2.76
N LEU A 103 9.34 0.95 3.83
CA LEU A 103 10.58 1.46 4.40
C LEU A 103 11.81 0.97 3.62
N LYS A 104 11.85 -0.31 3.24
CA LYS A 104 12.98 -0.90 2.51
C LYS A 104 12.92 -0.61 1.01
N GLY A 105 11.73 -0.32 0.48
CA GLY A 105 11.46 -0.35 -0.96
C GLY A 105 10.97 -1.74 -1.39
N PHE A 106 10.77 -1.90 -2.69
CA PHE A 106 10.13 -3.09 -3.25
C PHE A 106 10.90 -3.66 -4.44
N ASP A 107 10.91 -4.99 -4.55
CA ASP A 107 11.09 -5.68 -5.83
C ASP A 107 9.73 -6.02 -6.47
N CYS A 108 9.75 -6.61 -7.66
CA CYS A 108 8.54 -6.92 -8.43
C CYS A 108 7.54 -7.78 -7.65
N SER A 109 8.02 -8.85 -7.03
CA SER A 109 7.21 -9.78 -6.26
C SER A 109 6.83 -9.26 -4.88
N GLY A 110 7.67 -8.40 -4.28
CA GLY A 110 7.42 -7.77 -2.99
C GLY A 110 6.34 -6.71 -3.07
N LEU A 111 6.33 -5.87 -4.11
CA LEU A 111 5.28 -4.85 -4.31
C LEU A 111 3.90 -5.51 -4.47
N THR A 112 3.84 -6.56 -5.28
CA THR A 112 2.59 -7.27 -5.51
C THR A 112 2.10 -7.99 -4.26
N GLN A 113 2.99 -8.68 -3.53
CA GLN A 113 2.65 -9.32 -2.26
C GLN A 113 2.10 -8.31 -1.25
N TYR A 114 2.76 -7.16 -1.11
CA TYR A 114 2.33 -6.09 -0.23
C TYR A 114 0.94 -5.54 -0.61
N SER A 115 0.73 -5.23 -1.90
CA SER A 115 -0.52 -4.62 -2.39
C SER A 115 -1.71 -5.57 -2.27
N PHE A 116 -1.54 -6.85 -2.59
CA PHE A 116 -2.59 -7.86 -2.42
C PHE A 116 -2.88 -8.14 -0.93
N GLY A 117 -1.84 -8.20 -0.10
CA GLY A 117 -1.99 -8.39 1.34
C GLY A 117 -2.70 -7.23 2.03
N LYS A 118 -2.42 -5.98 1.64
CA LYS A 118 -3.05 -4.79 2.23
C LYS A 118 -4.40 -4.42 1.60
N GLY A 119 -4.56 -4.60 0.30
CA GLY A 119 -5.75 -4.17 -0.44
C GLY A 119 -6.86 -5.21 -0.49
N ALA A 120 -6.50 -6.49 -0.47
CA ALA A 120 -7.43 -7.60 -0.66
C ALA A 120 -7.34 -8.66 0.44
N SER A 121 -6.46 -8.50 1.43
CA SER A 121 -6.17 -9.52 2.45
C SER A 121 -5.77 -10.88 1.86
N VAL A 122 -5.16 -10.87 0.67
CA VAL A 122 -4.69 -12.08 -0.02
C VAL A 122 -3.19 -12.25 0.23
N ASN A 123 -2.82 -13.38 0.80
CA ASN A 123 -1.41 -13.73 0.99
C ASN A 123 -0.91 -14.54 -0.21
N ILE A 124 0.14 -14.05 -0.86
CA ILE A 124 0.78 -14.72 -2.00
C ILE A 124 2.25 -15.04 -1.70
N PRO A 125 2.86 -16.03 -2.37
CA PRO A 125 4.27 -16.37 -2.16
C PRO A 125 5.22 -15.19 -2.37
N ARG A 126 6.41 -15.26 -1.79
CA ARG A 126 7.37 -14.14 -1.82
C ARG A 126 8.01 -13.91 -3.18
N THR A 127 8.27 -14.96 -3.95
CA THR A 127 9.01 -14.88 -5.22
C THR A 127 8.06 -14.85 -6.40
N ALA A 128 8.46 -14.18 -7.49
CA ALA A 128 7.66 -14.13 -8.71
C ALA A 128 7.40 -15.54 -9.30
N ALA A 129 8.40 -16.43 -9.23
CA ALA A 129 8.27 -17.82 -9.69
C ALA A 129 7.20 -18.58 -8.90
N ALA A 130 7.23 -18.53 -7.56
CA ALA A 130 6.23 -19.19 -6.74
C ALA A 130 4.85 -18.55 -6.90
N GLN A 131 4.76 -17.22 -7.08
CA GLN A 131 3.51 -16.54 -7.40
C GLN A 131 2.91 -17.03 -8.73
N TYR A 132 3.74 -17.30 -9.74
CA TYR A 132 3.31 -17.87 -11.01
C TYR A 132 2.87 -19.34 -10.88
N GLU A 133 3.58 -20.15 -10.10
CA GLU A 133 3.27 -21.57 -9.91
C GLU A 133 1.93 -21.81 -9.21
N VAL A 134 1.56 -20.97 -8.25
CA VAL A 134 0.30 -21.11 -7.50
C VAL A 134 -0.89 -20.41 -8.17
N ALA A 135 -0.65 -19.60 -9.21
CA ALA A 135 -1.69 -18.85 -9.89
C ALA A 135 -2.49 -19.72 -10.86
N MET A 136 -3.76 -19.36 -11.06
CA MET A 136 -4.55 -19.90 -12.16
C MET A 136 -4.07 -19.29 -13.47
N LYS A 137 -3.69 -20.15 -14.43
CA LYS A 137 -3.25 -19.70 -15.75
C LYS A 137 -4.46 -19.36 -16.61
N ILE A 138 -4.47 -18.14 -17.14
CA ILE A 138 -5.48 -17.65 -18.07
C ILE A 138 -4.80 -17.19 -19.36
N PRO A 139 -5.43 -17.37 -20.54
CA PRO A 139 -4.97 -16.74 -21.78
C PRO A 139 -4.91 -15.22 -21.64
N ARG A 140 -3.98 -14.58 -22.33
CA ARG A 140 -3.78 -13.12 -22.23
C ARG A 140 -5.02 -12.35 -22.66
N GLU A 141 -5.77 -12.89 -23.61
CA GLU A 141 -7.01 -12.33 -24.15
C GLU A 141 -8.15 -12.32 -23.12
N GLN A 142 -8.03 -13.14 -22.06
CA GLN A 142 -9.00 -13.25 -20.97
C GLN A 142 -8.53 -12.54 -19.70
N ALA A 143 -7.34 -11.95 -19.69
CA ALA A 143 -6.79 -11.25 -18.54
C ALA A 143 -7.63 -10.00 -18.23
N GLY A 144 -8.11 -9.92 -17.00
CA GLY A 144 -8.81 -8.79 -16.44
C GLY A 144 -7.93 -7.93 -15.53
N ARG A 145 -8.55 -6.90 -14.95
CA ARG A 145 -7.89 -6.07 -13.93
C ARG A 145 -7.46 -6.95 -12.76
N GLY A 146 -6.22 -6.79 -12.31
CA GLY A 146 -5.66 -7.53 -11.18
C GLY A 146 -4.96 -8.83 -11.58
N ASP A 147 -5.13 -9.31 -12.81
CA ASP A 147 -4.36 -10.43 -13.31
C ASP A 147 -2.90 -10.05 -13.57
N ARG A 148 -2.01 -11.04 -13.47
CA ARG A 148 -0.57 -10.85 -13.53
C ARG A 148 -0.04 -11.28 -14.90
N VAL A 149 0.88 -10.49 -15.44
CA VAL A 149 1.55 -10.72 -16.72
C VAL A 149 3.00 -11.14 -16.53
#